data_AF-A0A820JK87-F1
#
_entry.id   AF-A0A820JK87-F1
#
_cell.length_a   1.000
_cell.length_b   1.000
_cell.length_c   1.000
_cell.angle_alpha   90.00
_cell.angle_beta   90.00
_cell.angle_gamma   90.00
#
_symmetry.space_group_name_H-M   'P 1'
#
loop_
_entity.id
_entity.type
_entity.pdbx_description
1 polymer ?
#
loop_
_entity_poly.entity_id
_entity_poly.type
_entity_poly.pdbx_seq_one_letter_code
_entity_poly.pdbx_strand_id
1 'polypeptide(L)'
;MGKEEKEFGGTTGAIGLILFSHFVPFYFTLSLRYSSGGLYCPSSFDELIQNFKETCSPTWSAFFIYTGFCLLQLIFAAILPGLRIKGLPVPTENNRQYEYNCNALASWYVTLILLAVLHFTGIFRLTILADQFGSVLCVAVICSDILSFIIHFYAIQSKKTCRMTHSPIYDFFMGVWLNPRIRILGQDVDLKMLAEVRLSWLLLFLLIVSAALKQYEAFH
;
A
#
# COMPACT_ATOMS: atom_id res chain seq x y z
N MET A 1 23.32 -25.21 -7.33
CA MET A 1 22.31 -24.13 -7.36
C MET A 1 22.25 -23.62 -8.78
N GLY A 2 21.15 -23.86 -9.49
CA GLY A 2 20.96 -23.30 -10.83
C GLY A 2 20.90 -21.77 -10.73
N LYS A 3 21.50 -21.08 -11.70
CA LYS A 3 21.36 -19.63 -11.84
C LYS A 3 19.87 -19.33 -11.97
N GLU A 4 19.28 -18.62 -11.03
CA GLU A 4 17.91 -18.15 -11.18
C GLU A 4 17.86 -17.23 -12.40
N GLU A 5 17.01 -17.57 -13.37
CA GLU A 5 16.82 -16.72 -14.54
C GLU A 5 16.17 -15.42 -14.09
N LYS A 6 16.73 -14.30 -14.57
CA LYS A 6 16.19 -12.99 -14.25
C LYS A 6 14.97 -12.72 -15.13
N GLU A 7 13.81 -12.63 -14.51
CA GLU A 7 12.55 -12.22 -15.11
C GLU A 7 12.52 -10.70 -15.35
N PHE A 8 11.45 -10.18 -15.96
CA PHE A 8 11.24 -8.74 -16.16
C PHE A 8 12.38 -7.99 -16.87
N GLY A 9 13.10 -8.65 -17.78
CA GLY A 9 14.27 -8.05 -18.45
C GLY A 9 15.47 -7.83 -17.52
N GLY A 10 15.49 -8.49 -16.37
CA GLY A 10 16.53 -8.40 -15.36
C GLY A 10 16.64 -7.03 -14.70
N THR A 11 17.86 -6.64 -14.35
CA THR A 11 18.10 -5.46 -13.52
C THR A 11 17.63 -4.16 -14.19
N THR A 12 17.81 -4.03 -15.51
CA THR A 12 17.38 -2.84 -16.26
C THR A 12 15.86 -2.71 -16.32
N GLY A 13 15.14 -3.80 -16.58
CA GLY A 13 13.68 -3.78 -16.59
C GLY A 13 13.10 -3.57 -15.19
N ALA A 14 13.70 -4.14 -14.14
CA ALA A 14 13.34 -3.85 -12.75
C ALA A 14 13.47 -2.37 -12.40
N ILE A 15 14.55 -1.69 -12.80
CA ILE A 15 14.71 -0.24 -12.62
C ILE A 15 13.60 0.51 -13.35
N GLY A 16 13.32 0.14 -14.60
CA GLY A 16 12.24 0.74 -15.38
C GLY A 16 10.88 0.62 -14.70
N LEU A 17 10.55 -0.56 -14.15
CA LEU A 17 9.29 -0.80 -13.44
C LEU A 17 9.19 -0.03 -12.12
N ILE A 18 10.28 0.09 -11.35
CA ILE A 18 10.32 0.93 -10.15
C ILE A 18 10.03 2.38 -10.52
N LEU A 19 10.73 2.94 -11.50
CA LEU A 19 10.52 4.34 -11.90
C LEU A 19 9.11 4.56 -12.44
N PHE A 20 8.61 3.63 -13.23
CA PHE A 20 7.27 3.70 -13.81
C PHE A 20 6.17 3.65 -12.75
N SER A 21 6.27 2.77 -11.76
CA SER A 21 5.28 2.65 -10.68
C SER A 21 5.19 3.89 -9.81
N HIS A 22 6.29 4.63 -9.67
CA HIS A 22 6.32 5.90 -8.94
C HIS A 22 5.78 7.04 -9.80
N PHE A 23 6.09 7.07 -11.09
CA PHE A 23 5.68 8.15 -11.98
C PHE A 23 4.16 8.15 -12.26
N VAL A 24 3.61 7.00 -12.62
CA VAL A 24 2.24 6.89 -13.16
C VAL A 24 1.15 7.45 -12.22
N PRO A 25 1.11 7.09 -10.92
CA PRO A 25 0.06 7.56 -10.03
C PRO A 25 0.07 9.09 -9.87
N PHE A 26 1.26 9.69 -9.77
CA PHE A 26 1.38 11.14 -9.67
C PHE A 26 1.00 11.83 -10.98
N TYR A 27 1.43 11.29 -12.13
CA TYR A 27 1.03 11.82 -13.43
C TYR A 27 -0.49 11.84 -13.58
N PHE A 28 -1.18 10.72 -13.28
CA PHE A 28 -2.64 10.68 -13.35
C PHE A 28 -3.31 11.61 -12.36
N THR A 29 -2.74 11.81 -11.17
CA THR A 29 -3.25 12.79 -10.21
C THR A 29 -3.19 14.22 -10.75
N LEU A 30 -2.08 14.59 -11.41
CA LEU A 30 -1.93 15.89 -12.07
C LEU A 30 -2.89 16.02 -13.26
N SER A 31 -3.03 14.99 -14.08
CA SER A 31 -3.98 14.96 -15.20
C SER A 31 -5.43 15.14 -14.75
N LEU A 32 -5.83 14.49 -13.66
CA LEU A 32 -7.15 14.68 -13.07
C LEU A 32 -7.35 16.12 -12.58
N ARG A 33 -6.33 16.72 -11.96
CA ARG A 33 -6.42 18.04 -11.34
C ARG A 33 -6.39 19.20 -12.35
N TYR A 34 -5.46 19.16 -13.30
CA TYR A 34 -5.15 20.29 -14.20
C TYR A 34 -5.66 20.09 -15.64
N SER A 35 -6.04 18.88 -16.02
CA SER A 35 -6.50 18.56 -17.37
C SER A 35 -7.85 17.86 -17.41
N SER A 36 -8.61 17.89 -16.31
CA SER A 36 -9.92 17.22 -16.19
C SER A 36 -9.89 15.73 -16.61
N GLY A 37 -8.77 15.06 -16.36
CA GLY A 37 -8.54 13.66 -16.76
C GLY A 37 -7.98 13.47 -18.17
N GLY A 38 -7.78 14.54 -18.94
CA GLY A 38 -7.08 14.52 -20.23
C GLY A 38 -5.56 14.40 -20.11
N LEU A 39 -4.87 14.49 -21.24
CA LEU A 39 -3.40 14.47 -21.27
C LEU A 39 -2.84 15.74 -20.62
N TYR A 40 -2.08 15.57 -19.54
CA TYR A 40 -1.40 16.67 -18.88
C TYR A 40 -0.06 16.95 -19.56
N CYS A 41 0.07 18.18 -20.07
CA CYS A 41 1.27 18.70 -20.71
C CYS A 41 1.62 20.05 -20.06
N PRO A 42 2.52 20.09 -19.07
CA PRO A 42 2.96 21.35 -18.47
C PRO A 42 3.72 22.19 -19.52
N SER A 43 3.56 23.51 -19.46
CA SER A 43 4.23 24.44 -20.37
C SER A 43 5.72 24.57 -20.06
N SER A 44 6.11 24.31 -18.81
CA SER A 44 7.49 24.35 -18.35
C SER A 44 7.76 23.33 -17.23
N PHE A 45 9.03 23.05 -16.97
CA PHE A 45 9.43 22.19 -15.85
C PHE A 45 9.12 22.84 -14.49
N ASP A 46 9.19 24.17 -14.39
CA ASP A 46 8.84 24.90 -13.17
C ASP A 46 7.34 24.76 -12.85
N GLU A 47 6.49 24.85 -13.87
CA GLU A 47 5.05 24.61 -13.73
C GLU A 47 4.78 23.17 -13.25
N LEU A 48 5.47 22.18 -13.82
CA LEU A 48 5.36 20.79 -13.37
C LEU A 48 5.71 20.64 -11.88
N ILE A 49 6.82 21.21 -11.44
CA ILE A 49 7.25 21.15 -10.03
C ILE A 49 6.24 21.85 -9.13
N GLN A 50 5.78 23.04 -9.51
CA GLN A 50 4.81 23.79 -8.73
C GLN A 50 3.50 23.02 -8.59
N ASN A 51 2.93 22.54 -9.70
CA ASN A 51 1.69 21.76 -9.72
C ASN A 51 1.81 20.47 -8.89
N PHE A 52 2.96 19.80 -8.97
CA PHE A 52 3.27 18.64 -8.14
C PHE A 52 3.31 18.99 -6.65
N LYS A 53 3.99 20.07 -6.26
CA LYS A 53 4.04 20.51 -4.86
C LYS A 53 2.67 20.90 -4.34
N GLU A 54 1.87 21.61 -5.12
CA GLU A 54 0.52 22.02 -4.70
C GLU A 54 -0.42 20.83 -4.53
N THR A 55 -0.33 19.82 -5.39
CA THR A 55 -1.28 18.70 -5.41
C THR A 55 -0.84 17.52 -4.54
N CYS A 56 0.46 17.23 -4.50
CA CYS A 56 1.01 15.99 -3.98
C CYS A 56 1.98 16.19 -2.80
N SER A 57 2.06 17.39 -2.21
CA SER A 57 2.91 17.56 -1.02
C SER A 57 2.39 16.71 0.15
N PRO A 58 3.28 16.01 0.87
CA PRO A 58 2.88 15.26 2.05
C PRO A 58 2.41 16.24 3.15
N THR A 59 1.31 15.90 3.81
CA THR A 59 0.78 16.68 4.93
C THR A 59 0.68 15.79 6.17
N TRP A 60 0.74 16.39 7.36
CA TRP A 60 0.53 15.63 8.60
C TRP A 60 -0.85 14.98 8.67
N SER A 61 -1.87 15.65 8.15
CA SER A 61 -3.22 15.09 8.03
C SER A 61 -3.22 13.79 7.19
N ALA A 62 -2.67 13.84 5.98
CA ALA A 62 -2.55 12.68 5.11
C ALA A 62 -1.71 11.56 5.75
N PHE A 63 -0.62 11.92 6.45
CA PHE A 63 0.20 10.99 7.20
C PHE A 63 -0.61 10.21 8.24
N PHE A 64 -1.35 10.90 9.11
CA PHE A 64 -2.15 10.26 10.14
C PHE A 64 -3.33 9.47 9.59
N ILE A 65 -3.96 9.93 8.50
CA ILE A 65 -5.02 9.20 7.81
C ILE A 65 -4.49 7.87 7.28
N TYR A 66 -3.43 7.89 6.48
CA TYR A 66 -2.89 6.70 5.84
C TYR A 66 -2.29 5.73 6.85
N THR A 67 -1.41 6.21 7.74
CA THR A 67 -0.75 5.34 8.73
C THR A 67 -1.74 4.85 9.78
N GLY A 68 -2.69 5.68 10.21
CA GLY A 68 -3.76 5.28 11.11
C GLY A 68 -4.63 4.18 10.51
N PHE A 69 -4.99 4.28 9.23
CA PHE A 69 -5.68 3.22 8.50
C PHE A 69 -4.85 1.92 8.45
N CYS A 70 -3.58 1.99 8.07
CA CYS A 70 -2.70 0.83 8.00
C CYS A 70 -2.53 0.13 9.37
N LEU A 71 -2.31 0.91 10.43
CA LEU A 71 -2.19 0.41 11.80
C LEU A 71 -3.49 -0.20 12.30
N LEU A 72 -4.64 0.42 12.00
CA LEU A 72 -5.95 -0.12 12.36
C LEU A 72 -6.18 -1.48 11.69
N GLN A 73 -5.89 -1.60 10.38
CA GLN A 73 -6.03 -2.89 9.68
C GLN A 73 -5.06 -3.94 10.20
N LEU A 74 -3.85 -3.55 10.58
CA LEU A 74 -2.88 -4.44 11.19
C LEU A 74 -3.37 -4.95 12.56
N ILE A 75 -3.93 -4.06 13.39
CA ILE A 75 -4.54 -4.44 14.68
C ILE A 75 -5.72 -5.39 14.44
N PHE A 76 -6.62 -5.05 13.52
CA PHE A 76 -7.77 -5.90 13.16
C PHE A 76 -7.35 -7.27 12.65
N ALA A 77 -6.29 -7.36 11.85
CA ALA A 77 -5.73 -8.63 11.41
C ALA A 77 -5.32 -9.53 12.59
N ALA A 78 -4.82 -8.94 13.68
CA ALA A 78 -4.43 -9.68 14.87
C ALA A 78 -5.60 -10.00 15.82
N ILE A 79 -6.53 -9.06 16.05
CA ILE A 79 -7.53 -9.22 17.12
C ILE A 79 -8.86 -9.81 16.68
N LEU A 80 -9.28 -9.57 15.43
CA LEU A 80 -10.63 -9.96 15.02
C LEU A 80 -10.73 -11.48 14.86
N PRO A 81 -11.88 -12.08 15.19
CA PRO A 81 -12.10 -13.49 14.95
C PRO A 81 -12.15 -13.78 13.45
N GLY A 82 -11.56 -14.90 13.04
CA GLY A 82 -11.58 -15.38 11.66
C GLY A 82 -11.34 -16.87 11.57
N LEU A 83 -11.55 -17.40 10.37
CA LEU A 83 -11.32 -18.80 10.09
C LEU A 83 -9.82 -19.05 9.99
N ARG A 84 -9.29 -20.00 10.77
CA ARG A 84 -7.88 -20.38 10.69
C ARG A 84 -7.66 -21.45 9.65
N ILE A 85 -6.84 -21.16 8.65
CA ILE A 85 -6.55 -22.05 7.52
C ILE A 85 -5.03 -22.23 7.39
N LYS A 86 -4.59 -23.46 7.11
CA LYS A 86 -3.20 -23.72 6.75
C LYS A 86 -2.95 -23.34 5.30
N GLY A 87 -1.92 -22.53 5.06
CA GLY A 87 -1.46 -22.19 3.73
C GLY A 87 -0.69 -23.34 3.07
N LEU A 88 -0.23 -23.07 1.85
CA LEU A 88 0.58 -24.02 1.09
C LEU A 88 1.94 -24.25 1.78
N PRO A 89 2.49 -25.48 1.66
CA PRO A 89 3.82 -25.77 2.17
C PRO A 89 4.85 -24.91 1.44
N VAL A 90 5.78 -24.32 2.20
CA VAL A 90 6.83 -23.45 1.65
C VAL A 90 8.08 -24.27 1.36
N PRO A 91 8.45 -24.52 0.08
CA PRO A 91 9.57 -25.42 -0.25
C PRO A 91 10.92 -24.91 0.26
N THR A 92 11.10 -23.58 0.29
CA THR A 92 12.32 -22.93 0.78
C THR A 92 12.47 -23.00 2.31
N GLU A 93 11.45 -23.47 3.03
CA GLU A 93 11.44 -23.56 4.49
C GLU A 93 11.08 -24.98 4.95
N ASN A 94 11.68 -26.01 4.34
CA ASN A 94 11.45 -27.42 4.67
C ASN A 94 9.96 -27.82 4.61
N ASN A 95 9.21 -27.28 3.64
CA ASN A 95 7.77 -27.49 3.48
C ASN A 95 6.92 -27.07 4.69
N ARG A 96 7.41 -26.11 5.48
CA ARG A 96 6.65 -25.53 6.58
C ARG A 96 5.31 -24.97 6.07
N GLN A 97 4.23 -25.33 6.76
CA GLN A 97 2.91 -24.76 6.54
C GLN A 97 2.60 -23.72 7.62
N TYR A 98 2.19 -22.54 7.18
CA TYR A 98 1.76 -21.48 8.07
C TYR A 98 0.26 -21.49 8.27
N GLU A 99 -0.18 -21.22 9.50
CA GLU A 99 -1.59 -20.98 9.80
C GLU A 99 -1.91 -19.49 9.57
N TYR A 100 -3.04 -19.22 8.94
CA TYR A 100 -3.51 -17.89 8.60
C TYR A 100 -4.87 -17.63 9.23
N ASN A 101 -5.00 -16.52 9.94
CA ASN A 101 -6.29 -16.05 10.46
C ASN A 101 -7.02 -15.24 9.37
N CYS A 102 -7.99 -15.87 8.69
CA CYS A 102 -8.75 -15.28 7.60
C CYS A 102 -9.93 -14.46 8.15
N ASN A 103 -9.66 -13.28 8.72
CA ASN A 103 -10.64 -12.34 9.26
C ASN A 103 -10.81 -11.06 8.40
N ALA A 104 -10.45 -11.11 7.11
CA ALA A 104 -10.51 -9.93 6.22
C ALA A 104 -11.93 -9.35 6.08
N LEU A 105 -12.95 -10.20 5.98
CA LEU A 105 -14.36 -9.76 5.92
C LEU A 105 -14.82 -9.11 7.22
N ALA A 106 -14.42 -9.64 8.37
CA ALA A 106 -14.72 -9.01 9.66
C ALA A 106 -14.06 -7.62 9.74
N SER A 107 -12.78 -7.52 9.35
CA SER A 107 -12.02 -6.27 9.26
C SER A 107 -12.74 -5.24 8.37
N TRP A 108 -13.23 -5.69 7.21
CA TRP A 108 -13.97 -4.86 6.27
C TRP A 108 -15.21 -4.24 6.91
N TYR A 109 -16.14 -5.06 7.42
CA TYR A 109 -17.39 -4.55 7.99
C TYR A 109 -17.18 -3.72 9.24
N VAL A 110 -16.27 -4.12 10.13
CA VAL A 110 -15.96 -3.33 11.34
C VAL A 110 -15.39 -1.96 10.95
N THR A 111 -14.52 -1.90 9.94
CA THR A 111 -13.97 -0.62 9.45
C THR A 111 -15.06 0.27 8.86
N LEU A 112 -15.95 -0.29 8.04
CA LEU A 112 -17.04 0.49 7.44
C LEU A 112 -18.00 1.04 8.49
N ILE A 113 -18.39 0.23 9.47
CA ILE A 113 -19.26 0.66 10.57
C ILE A 113 -18.56 1.76 11.38
N LEU A 114 -17.28 1.58 11.71
CA LEU A 114 -16.50 2.57 12.45
C LEU A 114 -16.43 3.90 11.69
N LEU A 115 -16.08 3.89 10.41
CA LEU A 115 -16.00 5.11 9.60
C LEU A 115 -17.35 5.76 9.38
N ALA A 116 -18.43 4.98 9.21
CA ALA A 116 -19.79 5.51 9.14
C ALA A 116 -20.16 6.24 10.44
N VAL A 117 -19.92 5.63 11.60
CA VAL A 117 -20.17 6.26 12.90
C VAL A 117 -19.34 7.54 13.06
N LEU A 118 -18.04 7.51 12.74
CA LEU A 118 -17.18 8.69 12.81
C LEU A 118 -17.62 9.81 11.86
N HIS A 119 -18.16 9.45 10.69
CA HIS A 119 -18.70 10.41 9.73
C HIS A 119 -20.00 11.05 10.22
N PHE A 120 -20.98 10.26 10.66
CA PHE A 120 -22.27 10.78 11.14
C PHE A 120 -22.16 11.57 12.45
N THR A 121 -21.21 11.22 13.32
CA THR A 121 -20.91 11.99 14.53
C THR A 121 -20.14 13.28 14.26
N GLY A 122 -19.66 13.48 13.03
CA GLY A 122 -18.88 14.66 12.63
C GLY A 122 -17.43 14.66 13.12
N ILE A 123 -16.97 13.60 13.81
CA ILE A 123 -15.60 13.48 14.31
C ILE A 123 -14.61 13.33 13.16
N PHE A 124 -14.96 12.59 12.11
CA PHE A 124 -14.11 12.37 10.95
C PHE A 124 -14.94 12.45 9.66
N ARG A 125 -14.70 13.47 8.84
CA ARG A 125 -15.37 13.60 7.54
C ARG A 125 -14.67 12.74 6.51
N LEU A 126 -15.35 11.72 5.99
CA LEU A 126 -14.76 10.78 5.04
C LEU A 126 -14.31 11.46 3.74
N THR A 127 -14.94 12.58 3.36
CA THR A 127 -14.59 13.40 2.19
C THR A 127 -13.16 13.93 2.19
N ILE A 128 -12.48 13.94 3.36
CA ILE A 128 -11.07 14.32 3.46
C ILE A 128 -10.14 13.47 2.60
N LEU A 129 -10.49 12.20 2.35
CA LEU A 129 -9.72 11.32 1.47
C LEU A 129 -9.71 11.82 0.03
N ALA A 130 -10.86 12.29 -0.46
CA ALA A 130 -10.98 12.89 -1.79
C ALA A 130 -10.29 14.26 -1.85
N ASP A 131 -10.45 15.07 -0.81
CA ASP A 131 -9.85 16.42 -0.75
C ASP A 131 -8.32 16.38 -0.70
N GLN A 132 -7.73 15.41 0.01
CA GLN A 132 -6.29 15.25 0.18
C GLN A 132 -5.72 14.04 -0.57
N PHE A 133 -6.38 13.60 -1.65
CA PHE A 133 -5.99 12.40 -2.38
C PHE A 133 -4.50 12.40 -2.79
N GLY A 134 -4.01 13.49 -3.39
CA GLY A 134 -2.62 13.60 -3.81
C GLY A 134 -1.61 13.54 -2.66
N SER A 135 -1.92 14.19 -1.52
CA SER A 135 -1.10 14.11 -0.32
C SER A 135 -1.08 12.71 0.29
N VAL A 136 -2.24 12.02 0.34
CA VAL A 136 -2.35 10.65 0.82
C VAL A 136 -1.58 9.69 -0.08
N LEU A 137 -1.66 9.86 -1.40
CA LEU A 137 -0.85 9.11 -2.36
C LEU A 137 0.65 9.30 -2.11
N CYS A 138 1.10 10.54 -1.92
CA CYS A 138 2.51 10.83 -1.64
C CYS A 138 3.00 10.14 -0.37
N VAL A 139 2.23 10.26 0.72
CA VAL A 139 2.52 9.56 1.98
C VAL A 139 2.54 8.05 1.77
N ALA A 140 1.58 7.49 1.03
CA ALA A 140 1.48 6.06 0.79
C ALA A 140 2.70 5.51 0.06
N VAL A 141 3.20 6.23 -0.96
CA VAL A 141 4.43 5.88 -1.68
C VAL A 141 5.62 5.93 -0.73
N ILE A 142 5.82 7.05 -0.01
CA ILE A 142 6.94 7.20 0.93
C ILE A 142 6.95 6.09 2.00
N CYS A 143 5.79 5.81 2.61
CA CYS A 143 5.67 4.76 3.62
C CYS A 143 5.94 3.36 3.03
N SER A 144 5.49 3.10 1.80
CA SER A 144 5.70 1.81 1.13
C SER A 144 7.16 1.58 0.75
N ASP A 145 7.86 2.63 0.32
CA ASP A 145 9.30 2.57 0.03
C ASP A 145 10.09 2.28 1.30
N ILE A 146 9.83 3.06 2.36
CA ILE A 146 10.49 2.87 3.66
C ILE A 146 10.24 1.45 4.17
N LEU A 147 8.99 0.96 4.11
CA LEU A 147 8.66 -0.40 4.55
C LEU A 147 9.36 -1.46 3.69
N SER A 148 9.43 -1.29 2.38
CA SER A 148 10.11 -2.20 1.47
C SER A 148 11.61 -2.28 1.78
N PHE A 149 12.27 -1.13 2.04
CA PHE A 149 13.65 -1.10 2.51
C PHE A 149 13.81 -1.83 3.85
N ILE A 150 12.97 -1.55 4.84
CA ILE A 150 13.03 -2.21 6.16
C ILE A 150 12.90 -3.73 6.01
N ILE A 151 11.92 -4.21 5.25
CA ILE A 151 11.70 -5.66 5.03
C ILE A 151 12.92 -6.27 4.33
N HIS A 152 13.46 -5.61 3.31
CA HIS A 152 14.61 -6.11 2.56
C HIS A 152 15.85 -6.25 3.45
N PHE A 153 16.23 -5.19 4.19
CA PHE A 153 17.39 -5.22 5.08
C PHE A 153 17.20 -6.19 6.24
N TYR A 154 16.01 -6.23 6.84
CA TYR A 154 15.71 -7.14 7.94
C TYR A 154 15.80 -8.61 7.50
N ALA A 155 15.36 -8.94 6.28
CA ALA A 155 15.45 -10.28 5.74
C ALA A 155 16.90 -10.73 5.54
N ILE A 156 17.76 -9.85 5.03
CA ILE A 156 19.21 -10.10 4.89
C ILE A 156 19.84 -10.34 6.26
N GLN A 157 19.60 -9.46 7.22
CA GLN A 157 20.17 -9.57 8.57
C GLN A 157 19.71 -10.84 9.29
N SER A 158 18.43 -11.19 9.14
CA SER A 158 17.83 -12.37 9.78
C SER A 158 18.07 -13.68 9.04
N LYS A 159 18.81 -13.67 7.93
CA LYS A 159 19.05 -14.83 7.05
C LYS A 159 17.76 -15.53 6.61
N LYS A 160 16.68 -14.76 6.42
CA LYS A 160 15.37 -15.23 5.93
C LYS A 160 15.23 -15.06 4.41
N THR A 161 16.34 -14.80 3.72
CA THR A 161 16.32 -14.53 2.29
C THR A 161 16.03 -15.80 1.49
N CYS A 162 15.26 -15.65 0.42
CA CYS A 162 14.98 -16.69 -0.56
C CYS A 162 15.21 -16.13 -1.96
N ARG A 163 15.59 -16.99 -2.92
CA ARG A 163 15.66 -16.65 -4.35
C ARG A 163 16.56 -15.44 -4.67
N MET A 164 17.81 -15.49 -4.21
CA MET A 164 18.76 -14.40 -4.41
C MET A 164 19.54 -14.54 -5.73
N THR A 165 19.63 -13.47 -6.50
CA THR A 165 20.38 -13.42 -7.78
C THR A 165 21.71 -12.66 -7.69
N HIS A 166 22.04 -12.12 -6.51
CA HIS A 166 23.23 -11.28 -6.25
C HIS A 166 23.26 -9.97 -7.04
N SER A 167 22.10 -9.49 -7.48
CA SER A 167 21.94 -8.19 -8.10
C SER A 167 21.08 -7.32 -7.18
N PRO A 168 21.67 -6.38 -6.43
CA PRO A 168 20.99 -5.71 -5.32
C PRO A 168 19.66 -5.05 -5.72
N ILE A 169 19.62 -4.37 -6.86
CA ILE A 169 18.41 -3.68 -7.34
C ILE A 169 17.34 -4.68 -7.79
N TYR A 170 17.74 -5.74 -8.49
CA TYR A 170 16.79 -6.77 -8.95
C TYR A 170 16.23 -7.58 -7.77
N ASP A 171 17.09 -7.97 -6.82
CA ASP A 171 16.70 -8.67 -5.60
C ASP A 171 15.80 -7.80 -4.72
N PHE A 172 16.02 -6.47 -4.70
CA PHE A 172 15.11 -5.52 -4.05
C PHE A 172 13.74 -5.51 -4.72
N PHE A 173 13.68 -5.38 -6.05
CA PHE A 173 12.44 -5.36 -6.83
C PHE A 173 11.62 -6.65 -6.68
N MET A 174 12.27 -7.80 -6.81
CA MET A 174 11.59 -9.10 -6.69
C MET A 174 11.18 -9.43 -5.26
N GLY A 175 11.80 -8.78 -4.27
CA GLY A 175 11.66 -9.09 -2.86
C GLY A 175 12.49 -10.31 -2.46
N VAL A 176 13.20 -10.18 -1.34
CA VAL A 176 14.10 -11.23 -0.84
C VAL A 176 13.44 -12.13 0.22
N TRP A 177 12.25 -11.81 0.71
CA TRP A 177 11.57 -12.57 1.76
C TRP A 177 10.17 -12.97 1.30
N LEU A 178 9.91 -14.28 1.23
CA LEU A 178 8.69 -14.82 0.63
C LEU A 178 7.40 -14.39 1.35
N ASN A 179 7.38 -14.53 2.68
CA ASN A 179 6.23 -14.23 3.54
C ASN A 179 6.70 -13.45 4.78
N PRO A 180 6.95 -12.14 4.66
CA PRO A 180 7.34 -11.30 5.78
C PRO A 180 6.25 -11.31 6.84
N ARG A 181 6.62 -11.68 8.07
CA ARG A 181 5.71 -11.77 9.22
C ARG A 181 6.16 -10.89 10.36
N ILE A 182 5.19 -10.23 10.98
CA ILE A 182 5.40 -9.48 12.22
C ILE A 182 4.50 -10.05 13.32
N ARG A 183 5.04 -10.12 14.52
CA ARG A 183 4.29 -10.55 15.70
C ARG A 183 3.70 -9.33 16.39
N ILE A 184 2.38 -9.25 16.43
CA ILE A 184 1.65 -8.14 17.06
C ILE A 184 0.49 -8.71 17.89
N LEU A 185 0.34 -8.22 19.12
CA LEU A 185 -0.69 -8.68 20.06
C LEU A 185 -0.74 -10.22 20.21
N GLY A 186 0.44 -10.88 20.12
CA GLY A 186 0.57 -12.33 20.24
C GLY A 186 0.21 -13.14 18.98
N GLN A 187 -0.18 -12.49 17.88
CA GLN A 187 -0.46 -13.13 16.59
C GLN A 187 0.63 -12.81 15.56
N ASP A 188 0.94 -13.79 14.72
CA ASP A 188 1.89 -13.62 13.62
C ASP A 188 1.12 -13.20 12.35
N VAL A 189 1.17 -11.91 12.03
CA VAL A 189 0.49 -11.35 10.86
C VAL A 189 1.43 -11.38 9.66
N ASP A 190 0.95 -11.96 8.55
CA ASP A 190 1.62 -11.97 7.26
C ASP A 190 1.40 -10.63 6.56
N LEU A 191 2.48 -9.88 6.35
CA LEU A 191 2.44 -8.53 5.75
C LEU A 191 2.05 -8.57 4.27
N LYS A 192 2.42 -9.62 3.55
CA LYS A 192 2.06 -9.79 2.13
C LYS A 192 0.55 -9.97 2.01
N MET A 193 -0.03 -10.84 2.83
CA MET A 193 -1.47 -11.05 2.87
C MET A 193 -2.22 -9.79 3.35
N LEU A 194 -1.68 -9.07 4.34
CA LEU A 194 -2.27 -7.83 4.85
C LEU A 194 -2.37 -6.77 3.75
N ALA A 195 -1.27 -6.53 3.02
CA ALA A 195 -1.21 -5.55 1.96
C ALA A 195 -2.19 -5.90 0.83
N GLU A 196 -2.13 -7.15 0.35
CA GLU A 196 -2.91 -7.61 -0.81
C GLU A 196 -4.43 -7.61 -0.53
N VAL A 197 -4.85 -8.21 0.59
CA VAL A 197 -6.27 -8.50 0.82
C VAL A 197 -6.99 -7.35 1.54
N ARG A 198 -6.29 -6.59 2.39
CA ARG A 198 -6.92 -5.56 3.21
C ARG A 198 -6.61 -4.17 2.73
N LEU A 199 -5.33 -3.79 2.76
CA LEU A 199 -4.95 -2.40 2.56
C LEU A 199 -5.38 -1.93 1.16
N SER A 200 -5.05 -2.70 0.12
CA SER A 200 -5.38 -2.34 -1.27
C SER A 200 -6.89 -2.23 -1.51
N TRP A 201 -7.66 -3.28 -1.22
CA TRP A 201 -9.09 -3.33 -1.55
C TRP A 201 -9.93 -2.40 -0.69
N LEU A 202 -9.65 -2.33 0.60
CA LEU A 202 -10.42 -1.48 1.50
C LEU A 202 -10.09 0.00 1.26
N LEU A 203 -8.83 0.36 1.04
CA LEU A 203 -8.48 1.74 0.69
C LEU A 203 -9.12 2.16 -0.64
N LEU A 204 -9.07 1.29 -1.66
CA LEU A 204 -9.74 1.53 -2.95
C LEU A 204 -11.24 1.83 -2.75
N PHE A 205 -11.93 0.99 -1.97
CA PHE A 205 -13.34 1.20 -1.68
C PHE A 205 -13.60 2.51 -0.93
N LEU A 206 -12.79 2.83 0.08
CA LEU A 206 -12.92 4.09 0.83
C LEU A 206 -12.67 5.32 -0.02
N LEU A 207 -11.75 5.26 -0.97
CA LEU A 207 -11.53 6.33 -1.95
C LEU A 207 -12.77 6.56 -2.83
N ILE A 208 -13.39 5.49 -3.32
CA ILE A 208 -14.63 5.57 -4.12
C ILE A 208 -15.76 6.18 -3.29
N VAL A 209 -15.98 5.70 -2.06
CA VAL A 209 -17.02 6.24 -1.17
C VAL A 209 -16.76 7.70 -0.85
N SER A 210 -15.51 8.07 -0.55
CA SER A 210 -15.13 9.46 -0.29
C SER A 210 -15.39 10.35 -1.50
N ALA A 211 -15.07 9.90 -2.71
CA ALA A 211 -15.32 10.66 -3.93
C ALA A 211 -16.83 10.81 -4.20
N ALA A 212 -17.61 9.75 -4.00
CA ALA A 212 -19.07 9.79 -4.15
C ALA A 212 -19.73 10.74 -3.14
N LEU A 213 -19.30 10.73 -1.88
CA LEU A 213 -19.79 11.68 -0.87
C LEU A 213 -19.42 13.11 -1.24
N LYS A 214 -18.19 13.35 -1.71
CA LYS A 214 -17.76 14.68 -2.14
C LYS A 214 -18.59 15.19 -3.32
N GLN A 215 -18.90 14.30 -4.26
CA GLN A 215 -19.79 14.62 -5.37
C GLN A 215 -21.20 14.96 -4.88
N TYR A 216 -21.74 14.19 -3.93
CA TYR A 216 -23.05 14.46 -3.36
C TYR A 216 -23.10 15.85 -2.70
N GLU A 217 -22.13 16.18 -1.83
CA GLU A 217 -22.03 17.49 -1.18
C GLU A 217 -21.85 18.68 -2.14
N ALA A 218 -21.24 18.45 -3.31
CA ALA A 218 -20.98 19.51 -4.28
C ALA A 218 -22.18 19.81 -5.19
N PHE A 219 -23.08 18.84 -5.39
CA PHE A 219 -24.15 18.92 -6.39
C PHE A 219 -25.56 18.73 -5.84
N HIS A 220 -25.72 18.39 -4.54
CA HIS A 220 -27.01 18.27 -3.84
C HIS A 220 -26.94 19.00 -2.50
#